data_AF-I6CAQ2-F1
#
_entry.id   AF-I6CAQ2-F1
#
_cell.length_a   1.000
_cell.length_b   1.000
_cell.length_c   1.000
_cell.angle_alpha   90.00
_cell.angle_beta   90.00
_cell.angle_gamma   90.00
#
_symmetry.space_group_name_H-M   'P 1'
#
loop_
_entity.id
_entity.type
_entity.pdbx_description
1 polymer ?
#
loop_
_entity_poly.entity_id
_entity_poly.type
_entity_poly.pdbx_seq_one_letter_code
_entity_poly.pdbx_strand_id
1 'polypeptide(L)' 'MEALCKDQAAKRYNTGEQKIDVTAFEQFQGSYEMRGYTFRKEQFVCSFDADGHFLHLSMR' A
#
# COMPACT_ATOMS: atom_id res chain seq x y z
N MET A 1 -0.95 -5.25 -8.21
CA MET A 1 -0.41 -4.85 -6.90
C MET A 1 -0.93 -3.49 -6.44
N GLU A 2 -0.82 -2.41 -7.23
CA GLU A 2 -1.27 -1.06 -6.79
C GLU A 2 -2.75 -1.01 -6.41
N ALA A 3 -3.65 -1.51 -7.27
CA ALA A 3 -5.08 -1.54 -6.98
C ALA A 3 -5.39 -2.30 -5.68
N LEU A 4 -4.72 -3.44 -5.46
CA LEU A 4 -4.88 -4.22 -4.22
C LEU A 4 -4.34 -3.45 -3.00
N CYS A 5 -3.22 -2.74 -3.14
CA CYS A 5 -2.71 -1.87 -2.08
C CYS A 5 -3.70 -0.74 -1.74
N LYS A 6 -4.29 -0.09 -2.76
CA LYS A 6 -5.31 0.96 -2.58
C LYS A 6 -6.56 0.42 -1.87
N ASP A 7 -7.07 -0.74 -2.25
CA ASP A 7 -8.20 -1.41 -1.59
C ASP A 7 -7.91 -1.73 -0.11
N GLN A 8 -6.74 -2.30 0.18
CA GLN A 8 -6.35 -2.62 1.57
C GLN A 8 -6.17 -1.36 2.42
N ALA A 9 -5.56 -0.30 1.86
CA ALA A 9 -5.41 0.98 2.53
C ALA A 9 -6.77 1.65 2.78
N ALA A 10 -7.66 1.65 1.78
CA ALA A 10 -9.01 2.19 1.89
C ALA A 10 -9.79 1.53 3.04
N LYS A 11 -9.74 0.19 3.13
CA LYS A 11 -10.34 -0.57 4.25
C LYS A 11 -9.69 -0.22 5.58
N ARG A 12 -8.35 -0.16 5.65
CA ARG A 12 -7.61 0.07 6.90
C ARG A 12 -7.83 1.45 7.50
N TYR A 13 -7.93 2.47 6.65
CA TYR A 13 -8.09 3.87 7.04
C TYR A 13 -9.54 4.37 6.95
N ASN A 14 -10.49 3.48 6.67
CA ASN A 14 -11.92 3.79 6.55
C ASN A 14 -12.19 4.98 5.60
N THR A 15 -11.62 4.88 4.40
CA THR A 15 -11.72 5.90 3.33
C THR A 15 -11.98 5.21 1.98
N GLY A 16 -12.27 5.97 0.93
CA GLY A 16 -12.40 5.43 -0.42
C GLY A 16 -11.05 5.26 -1.12
N GLU A 17 -10.93 4.29 -2.03
CA GLU A 17 -9.70 4.04 -2.82
C GLU A 17 -9.25 5.27 -3.62
N GLN A 18 -10.21 6.07 -4.10
CA GLN A 18 -9.96 7.35 -4.78
C GLN A 18 -9.25 8.41 -3.91
N LYS A 19 -9.17 8.18 -2.59
CA LYS A 19 -8.52 9.04 -1.60
C LYS A 19 -7.21 8.44 -1.09
N ILE A 20 -6.70 7.43 -1.78
CA ILE A 20 -5.43 6.78 -1.51
C ILE A 20 -4.49 7.06 -2.69
N ASP A 21 -3.35 7.67 -2.40
CA ASP A 21 -2.28 7.90 -3.36
C ASP A 21 -1.13 6.93 -3.09
N VAL A 22 -0.73 6.17 -4.11
CA VAL A 22 0.49 5.36 -4.09
C VAL A 22 1.57 6.15 -4.80
N THR A 23 2.71 6.34 -4.15
CA THR A 23 3.75 7.28 -4.60
C THR A 23 5.11 6.65 -4.84
N ALA A 24 5.36 5.47 -4.30
CA ALA A 24 6.59 4.74 -4.55
C ALA A 24 6.33 3.26 -4.70
N PHE A 25 7.16 2.63 -5.52
CA PHE A 25 7.25 1.19 -5.69
C PHE A 25 8.72 0.80 -5.61
N GLU A 26 9.07 -0.05 -4.66
CA GLU A 26 10.44 -0.47 -4.39
C GLU A 26 10.49 -1.99 -4.27
N GLN A 27 11.58 -2.60 -4.73
CA GLN A 27 11.84 -4.01 -4.48
C GLN A 27 12.82 -4.10 -3.31
N PHE A 28 12.44 -4.80 -2.24
CA PHE A 28 13.21 -4.89 -1.01
C PHE A 28 13.38 -6.35 -0.59
N GLN A 29 14.62 -6.85 -0.63
CA GLN A 29 15.00 -8.21 -0.18
C GLN A 29 14.07 -9.34 -0.68
N GLY A 30 13.69 -9.31 -1.96
CA GLY A 30 12.80 -10.33 -2.55
C GLY A 30 11.31 -10.10 -2.32
N SER A 31 10.92 -8.97 -1.74
CA SER A 31 9.55 -8.48 -1.66
C SER A 31 9.38 -7.21 -2.49
N TYR A 32 8.13 -6.85 -2.78
CA TYR A 32 7.79 -5.55 -3.34
C TYR A 32 7.08 -4.70 -2.29
N GLU A 33 7.52 -3.47 -2.13
CA GLU A 33 6.89 -2.47 -1.26
C GLU A 33 6.26 -1.37 -2.09
N MET A 34 5.02 -1.02 -1.76
CA MET A 34 4.34 0.16 -2.28
C MET A 34 4.10 1.13 -1.15
N ARG A 35 4.61 2.35 -1.28
CA ARG A 35 4.35 3.41 -0.31
C ARG A 35 3.22 4.29 -0.80
N GLY A 36 2.42 4.77 0.13
CA GLY A 36 1.37 5.71 -0.19
C GLY A 36 0.95 6.55 1.00
N TYR A 37 -0.02 7.43 0.77
CA TYR A 37 -0.65 8.20 1.82
C TYR A 37 -2.16 8.33 1.61
N THR A 38 -2.88 8.51 2.72
CA THR A 38 -4.31 8.86 2.69
C THR A 38 -4.49 10.34 2.40
N PHE A 39 -5.72 10.77 2.14
CA PHE A 39 -6.07 12.20 2.06
C PHE A 39 -5.70 13.01 3.33
N ARG A 40 -5.54 12.33 4.47
CA ARG A 40 -5.11 12.94 5.74
C ARG A 40 -3.58 12.94 5.92
N LYS A 41 -2.84 12.59 4.87
CA LYS A 41 -1.37 12.46 4.84
C LYS A 41 -0.85 11.36 5.78
N GLU A 42 -1.67 10.38 6.13
CA GLU A 42 -1.23 9.20 6.88
C GLU A 42 -0.43 8.29 5.95
N GLN A 43 0.85 8.05 6.27
CA GLN A 43 1.73 7.24 5.43
C GLN A 43 1.52 5.74 5.70
N PHE A 44 1.60 4.95 4.64
CA PHE A 44 1.52 3.49 4.74
C PHE A 44 2.46 2.81 3.74
N VAL A 45 2.68 1.51 3.98
CA VAL A 45 3.41 0.62 3.09
C VAL A 45 2.60 -0.65 2.90
N CYS A 46 2.34 -1.04 1.65
CA CYS A 46 1.87 -2.39 1.31
C CYS A 46 3.07 -3.23 0.88
N SER A 47 3.21 -4.41 1.46
CA SER A 47 4.25 -5.37 1.09
C SER A 47 3.64 -6.55 0.34
N PHE A 48 4.34 -7.03 -0.67
CA PHE A 48 3.98 -8.16 -1.50
C PHE A 48 5.16 -9.14 -1.60
N ASP A 49 4.88 -10.43 -1.73
CA ASP A 49 5.93 -11.42 -1.99
C ASP A 49 6.48 -11.29 -3.42
N ALA A 50 7.46 -12.12 -3.77
CA ALA A 50 8.09 -12.12 -5.09
C ALA A 50 7.12 -12.44 -6.24
N ASP A 51 6.03 -13.16 -5.95
CA ASP A 51 4.97 -13.51 -6.90
C ASP A 51 3.88 -12.43 -7.00
N GLY A 52 3.93 -11.41 -6.15
CA GLY A 52 3.00 -10.29 -6.10
C GLY A 52 1.74 -10.54 -5.25
N HIS A 53 1.74 -11.57 -4.39
CA HIS A 53 0.68 -11.76 -3.42
C HIS A 53 0.83 -10.77 -2.26
N PHE A 54 -0.29 -10.24 -1.79
CA PHE A 54 -0.31 -9.30 -0.68
C PHE A 54 0.11 -9.99 0.62
N LEU A 55 1.10 -9.43 1.30
CA LEU A 55 1.59 -9.91 2.59
C LEU A 55 0.97 -9.13 3.75
N HIS A 56 1.17 -7.81 3.77
CA HIS A 56 0.74 -6.96 4.88
C HIS A 56 0.68 -5.47 4.47
N LEU A 57 -0.07 -4.67 5.25
CA LEU A 57 -0.09 -3.21 5.19
C LEU A 57 0.30 -2.63 6.56
N SER A 58 1.41 -1.88 6.57
CA SER A 58 1.97 -1.22 7.75
C SER A 58 1.70 0.29 7.72
N MET A 59 1.49 0.90 8.88
CA MET A 59 1.58 2.36 9.03
C MET A 59 3.06 2.75 9.15
N ARG A 60 3.41 3.92 8.63
CA ARG A 60 4.78 4.46 8.72
C ARG A 60 4.82 5.82 9.37
#